data_AF-A0A949IWE8-F1
#
_entry.id   AF-A0A949IWE8-F1
#
_cell.length_a   1.000
_cell.length_b   1.000
_cell.length_c   1.000
_cell.angle_alpha   90.00
_cell.angle_beta   90.00
_cell.angle_gamma   90.00
#
_symmetry.space_group_name_H-M   'P 1'
#
loop_
_entity.id
_entity.type
_entity.pdbx_description
1 polymer ?
#
loop_
_entity_poly.entity_id
_entity_poly.type
_entity_poly.pdbx_seq_one_letter_code
_entity_poly.pdbx_strand_id
1 'polypeptide(L)'
;ACAGDAQIIDTAALHHVTRVMTTALDILPAAAPEFRPLQLGMTNMAALLMSKGLAYDSDQARATAALAAAFVSGAARRASAEIAAEKGAYPAYEAGAKDSLQAVKDTMSLLTGTPAAQANALRRAAPLRPALCPDVALADAARQVWNEAYHLGRETGFRHARLTGMSGDWPVQALLGAESQGLMPVATQLHGKSLTPLVPAALKALSYSAAESNDIYFHAAGHGSLLDAPFVNHKDLRRQGFHQAALDAVEAALATALHIRYAFNRWTLGDDFCEHMLGFSPEEINDEAFDILSALGFSEEQIKAANAYCCGTLALAGAPHLKPAHIPVFDCAVPPVAQIGMQAAVEPFLSGVSAHTIRLDYAATVDDVQKLLLAGWERGIKKLRFYRDNGSLLHDLAAPAAQAPSDTKNEGSQMVESGATRKSA
;
A
#
# COMPACT_ATOMS: atom_id res chain seq x y z
N ALA A 1 -10.66 15.97 -9.16
CA ALA A 1 -9.84 17.19 -9.04
C ALA A 1 -8.37 16.80 -9.13
N CYS A 2 -7.70 17.07 -10.25
CA CYS A 2 -6.23 17.07 -10.40
C CYS A 2 -5.87 17.51 -11.84
N ALA A 3 -6.11 18.78 -12.13
CA ALA A 3 -5.35 19.53 -13.13
C ALA A 3 -4.49 20.52 -12.32
N GLY A 4 -3.32 20.04 -11.90
CA GLY A 4 -2.36 20.71 -11.04
C GLY A 4 -1.19 19.75 -10.87
N ASP A 5 0.03 20.26 -10.74
CA ASP A 5 1.26 19.46 -10.59
C ASP A 5 0.99 18.22 -9.74
N ALA A 6 1.23 17.01 -10.28
CA ALA A 6 0.94 15.74 -9.60
C ALA A 6 1.60 15.65 -8.21
N GLN A 7 2.61 16.49 -7.96
CA GLN A 7 3.34 16.63 -6.72
C GLN A 7 2.63 17.45 -5.63
N ILE A 8 1.63 18.28 -5.93
CA ILE A 8 0.99 19.19 -4.96
C ILE A 8 -0.19 18.50 -4.24
N ILE A 9 -0.33 18.74 -2.94
CA ILE A 9 -1.50 18.38 -2.13
C ILE A 9 -2.41 19.60 -2.04
N ASP A 10 -3.70 19.42 -2.37
CA ASP A 10 -4.70 20.48 -2.21
C ASP A 10 -5.00 20.70 -0.72
N THR A 11 -4.22 21.57 -0.09
CA THR A 11 -4.33 21.91 1.33
C THR A 11 -5.65 22.60 1.66
N ALA A 12 -6.23 23.36 0.73
CA ALA A 12 -7.51 24.03 0.94
C ALA A 12 -8.65 23.01 1.04
N ALA A 13 -8.72 22.06 0.10
CA ALA A 13 -9.68 20.97 0.14
C ALA A 13 -9.46 20.08 1.36
N LEU A 14 -8.20 19.74 1.67
CA LEU A 14 -7.85 18.90 2.82
C LEU A 14 -8.20 19.56 4.16
N HIS A 15 -8.01 20.88 4.28
CA HIS A 15 -8.43 21.65 5.45
C HIS A 15 -9.96 21.65 5.59
N HIS A 16 -10.68 21.94 4.48
CA HIS A 16 -12.14 21.98 4.48
C HIS A 16 -12.74 20.63 4.91
N VAL A 17 -12.31 19.52 4.29
CA VAL A 17 -12.82 18.18 4.64
C VAL A 17 -12.46 17.79 6.07
N THR A 18 -11.25 18.12 6.54
CA THR A 18 -10.83 17.84 7.92
C THR A 18 -11.72 18.55 8.92
N ARG A 19 -12.04 19.82 8.66
CA ARG A 19 -12.95 20.62 9.50
C ARG A 19 -14.36 20.03 9.51
N VAL A 20 -14.93 19.71 8.33
CA VAL A 20 -16.26 19.09 8.22
C VAL A 20 -16.33 17.77 8.99
N MET A 21 -15.34 16.89 8.79
CA MET A 21 -15.30 15.58 9.46
C MET A 21 -15.12 15.70 10.97
N THR A 22 -14.29 16.64 11.44
CA THR A 22 -14.11 16.89 12.88
C THR A 22 -15.43 17.35 13.51
N THR A 23 -16.14 18.26 12.87
CA THR A 23 -17.46 18.73 13.34
C THR A 23 -18.50 17.62 13.31
N ALA A 24 -18.54 16.81 12.24
CA ALA A 24 -19.47 15.68 12.14
C ALA A 24 -19.23 14.65 13.25
N LEU A 25 -17.97 14.34 13.54
CA LEU A 25 -17.59 13.40 14.58
C LEU A 25 -17.86 13.95 16.01
N ASP A 26 -17.81 15.27 16.26
CA ASP A 26 -18.19 15.87 17.57
C ASP A 26 -19.66 15.62 17.94
N ILE A 27 -20.53 15.44 16.95
CA ILE A 27 -21.96 15.17 17.14
C ILE A 27 -22.18 13.76 17.71
N LEU A 28 -21.26 12.83 17.43
CA LEU A 28 -21.37 11.46 17.91
C LEU A 28 -21.15 11.39 19.43
N PRO A 29 -21.78 10.42 20.12
CA PRO A 29 -21.57 10.23 21.54
C PRO A 29 -20.10 9.89 21.82
N ALA A 30 -19.49 10.63 22.75
CA ALA A 30 -18.11 10.39 23.15
C ALA A 30 -18.02 9.20 24.13
N ALA A 31 -17.14 8.24 23.83
CA ALA A 31 -16.91 7.08 24.70
C ALA A 31 -16.40 7.45 26.11
N ALA A 32 -15.66 8.55 26.22
CA ALA A 32 -15.26 9.16 27.49
C ALA A 32 -15.70 10.64 27.51
N PRO A 33 -16.91 10.96 28.01
CA PRO A 33 -17.50 12.29 27.89
C PRO A 33 -16.67 13.43 28.51
N GLU A 34 -15.88 13.13 29.54
CA GLU A 34 -15.05 14.10 30.25
C GLU A 34 -13.81 14.54 29.45
N PHE A 35 -13.25 13.66 28.61
CA PHE A 35 -12.13 13.96 27.70
C PHE A 35 -12.56 14.20 26.25
N ARG A 36 -13.77 13.78 25.88
CA ARG A 36 -14.32 13.79 24.51
C ARG A 36 -13.30 13.32 23.45
N PRO A 37 -12.71 12.12 23.58
CA PRO A 37 -11.73 11.66 22.61
C PRO A 37 -12.41 11.34 21.28
N LEU A 38 -11.73 11.68 20.19
CA LEU A 38 -12.16 11.46 18.82
C LEU A 38 -10.96 10.91 18.02
N GLN A 39 -11.25 10.12 16.99
CA GLN A 39 -10.24 9.63 16.07
C GLN A 39 -10.67 9.85 14.63
N LEU A 40 -10.25 10.97 14.06
CA LEU A 40 -10.23 11.20 12.63
C LEU A 40 -9.09 10.36 12.03
N GLY A 41 -9.48 9.25 11.39
CA GLY A 41 -8.56 8.29 10.80
C GLY A 41 -8.12 8.70 9.41
N MET A 42 -6.81 8.83 9.20
CA MET A 42 -6.22 8.96 7.87
C MET A 42 -5.93 7.58 7.28
N THR A 43 -6.13 7.43 5.97
CA THR A 43 -5.78 6.23 5.21
C THR A 43 -5.12 6.61 3.88
N ASN A 44 -4.73 5.63 3.09
CA ASN A 44 -4.19 5.81 1.75
C ASN A 44 -2.83 6.54 1.66
N MET A 45 -2.04 6.56 2.74
CA MET A 45 -0.78 7.32 2.75
C MET A 45 0.24 6.76 1.76
N ALA A 46 0.42 5.43 1.70
CA ALA A 46 1.37 4.83 0.76
C ALA A 46 0.95 5.05 -0.70
N ALA A 47 -0.35 4.97 -0.97
CA ALA A 47 -0.91 5.27 -2.28
C ALA A 47 -0.71 6.73 -2.69
N LEU A 48 -0.90 7.68 -1.76
CA LEU A 48 -0.58 9.08 -1.99
C LEU A 48 0.88 9.24 -2.40
N LEU A 49 1.81 8.61 -1.66
CA LEU A 49 3.25 8.67 -1.96
C LEU A 49 3.58 8.07 -3.33
N MET A 50 3.05 6.88 -3.63
CA MET A 50 3.26 6.22 -4.92
C MET A 50 2.71 7.06 -6.06
N SER A 51 1.49 7.61 -5.93
CA SER A 51 0.88 8.48 -6.96
C SER A 51 1.70 9.74 -7.25
N LYS A 52 2.54 10.16 -6.31
CA LYS A 52 3.49 11.28 -6.42
C LYS A 52 4.87 10.83 -6.91
N GLY A 53 5.04 9.58 -7.30
CA GLY A 53 6.34 9.07 -7.74
C GLY A 53 7.37 8.94 -6.61
N LEU A 54 6.94 8.86 -5.35
CA LEU A 54 7.83 8.77 -4.20
C LEU A 54 7.95 7.33 -3.73
N ALA A 55 9.17 6.78 -3.73
CA ALA A 55 9.45 5.49 -3.15
C ALA A 55 9.15 5.50 -1.65
N TYR A 56 8.43 4.48 -1.17
CA TYR A 56 7.95 4.40 0.20
C TYR A 56 9.09 4.56 1.22
N ASP A 57 10.23 3.90 0.99
CA ASP A 57 11.41 3.97 1.87
C ASP A 57 12.35 5.16 1.59
N SER A 58 11.87 6.19 0.90
CA SER A 58 12.66 7.41 0.67
C SER A 58 12.50 8.44 1.78
N ASP A 59 13.52 9.28 1.93
CA ASP A 59 13.45 10.42 2.85
C ASP A 59 12.40 11.46 2.43
N GLN A 60 12.20 11.63 1.11
CA GLN A 60 11.17 12.50 0.55
C GLN A 60 9.78 12.00 0.90
N ALA A 61 9.55 10.68 0.83
CA ALA A 61 8.29 10.08 1.21
C ALA A 61 7.98 10.24 2.71
N ARG A 62 8.97 9.98 3.57
CA ARG A 62 8.84 10.21 5.02
C ARG A 62 8.53 11.67 5.36
N ALA A 63 9.21 12.62 4.71
CA ALA A 63 8.96 14.05 4.90
C ALA A 63 7.54 14.44 4.46
N THR A 64 7.12 13.97 3.29
CA THR A 64 5.78 14.25 2.73
C THR A 64 4.67 13.66 3.60
N ALA A 65 4.80 12.40 4.04
CA ALA A 65 3.83 11.75 4.89
C ALA A 65 3.71 12.42 6.26
N ALA A 66 4.85 12.78 6.86
CA ALA A 66 4.88 13.48 8.14
C ALA A 66 4.20 14.86 8.06
N LEU A 67 4.49 15.64 7.00
CA LEU A 67 3.86 16.94 6.78
C LEU A 67 2.36 16.83 6.48
N ALA A 68 1.92 15.86 5.69
CA ALA A 68 0.50 15.62 5.42
C ALA A 68 -0.26 15.27 6.71
N ALA A 69 0.30 14.38 7.53
CA ALA A 69 -0.29 14.02 8.83
C ALA A 69 -0.29 15.18 9.82
N ALA A 70 0.77 16.00 9.83
CA ALA A 70 0.83 17.21 10.63
C ALA A 70 -0.21 18.22 10.21
N PHE A 71 -0.39 18.44 8.90
CA PHE A 71 -1.40 19.35 8.37
C PHE A 71 -2.80 18.94 8.80
N VAL A 72 -3.19 17.68 8.57
CA VAL A 72 -4.51 17.16 8.98
C VAL A 72 -4.71 17.26 10.49
N SER A 73 -3.68 16.93 11.29
CA SER A 73 -3.78 17.00 12.74
C SER A 73 -3.88 18.44 13.26
N GLY A 74 -3.19 19.38 12.63
CA GLY A 74 -3.31 20.82 12.94
C GLY A 74 -4.69 21.36 12.56
N ALA A 75 -5.19 21.01 11.37
CA ALA A 75 -6.53 21.40 10.92
C ALA A 75 -7.64 20.83 11.84
N ALA A 76 -7.52 19.57 12.27
CA ALA A 76 -8.44 18.97 13.23
C ALA A 76 -8.34 19.66 14.60
N ARG A 77 -7.13 20.03 15.05
CA ARG A 77 -6.92 20.75 16.31
C ARG A 77 -7.50 22.16 16.27
N ARG A 78 -7.34 22.88 15.15
CA ARG A 78 -7.97 24.17 14.88
C ARG A 78 -9.50 24.07 14.90
N ALA A 79 -10.07 23.11 14.18
CA ALA A 79 -11.51 22.85 14.20
C ALA A 79 -12.02 22.52 15.62
N SER A 80 -11.24 21.77 16.39
CA SER A 80 -11.56 21.50 17.80
C SER A 80 -11.56 22.74 18.69
N ALA A 81 -10.76 23.76 18.39
CA ALA A 81 -10.76 25.03 19.11
C ALA A 81 -11.92 25.94 18.67
N GLU A 82 -12.30 25.90 17.38
CA GLU A 82 -13.51 26.56 16.87
C GLU A 82 -14.77 26.01 17.56
N ILE A 83 -14.90 24.69 17.66
CA ILE A 83 -16.04 24.08 18.35
C ILE A 83 -16.02 24.43 19.84
N ALA A 84 -14.84 24.56 20.45
CA ALA A 84 -14.73 24.97 21.85
C ALA A 84 -15.18 26.42 22.08
N ALA A 85 -14.96 27.31 21.10
CA ALA A 85 -15.43 28.69 21.16
C ALA A 85 -16.97 28.77 21.31
N GLU A 86 -17.68 27.88 20.60
CA GLU A 86 -19.15 27.87 20.56
C GLU A 86 -19.78 26.99 21.65
N LYS A 87 -19.15 25.85 21.98
CA LYS A 87 -19.73 24.81 22.85
C LYS A 87 -18.96 24.57 24.16
N GLY A 88 -17.86 25.28 24.38
CA GLY A 88 -16.92 25.05 25.47
C GLY A 88 -15.92 23.91 25.20
N ALA A 89 -14.79 23.96 25.89
CA ALA A 89 -13.77 22.90 25.89
C ALA A 89 -14.30 21.56 26.47
N TYR A 90 -13.52 20.48 26.37
CA TYR A 90 -13.90 19.24 27.07
C TYR A 90 -13.90 19.45 28.60
N PRO A 91 -14.76 18.77 29.37
CA PRO A 91 -14.94 19.03 30.80
C PRO A 91 -13.66 19.06 31.65
N ALA A 92 -12.70 18.17 31.38
CA ALA A 92 -11.43 18.12 32.12
C ALA A 92 -10.32 19.05 31.58
N TYR A 93 -10.63 19.94 30.65
CA TYR A 93 -9.60 20.76 29.98
C TYR A 93 -8.85 21.66 30.96
N GLU A 94 -9.55 22.31 31.91
CA GLU A 94 -8.93 23.28 32.82
C GLU A 94 -7.75 22.71 33.61
N ALA A 95 -7.88 21.48 34.11
CA ALA A 95 -6.83 20.80 34.86
C ALA A 95 -5.58 20.51 34.00
N GLY A 96 -5.75 20.29 32.69
CA GLY A 96 -4.70 19.94 31.74
C GLY A 96 -4.38 21.03 30.71
N ALA A 97 -4.87 22.26 30.87
CA ALA A 97 -4.82 23.29 29.84
C ALA A 97 -3.37 23.66 29.46
N LYS A 98 -2.50 23.76 30.46
CA LYS A 98 -1.06 24.04 30.27
C LYS A 98 -0.39 22.96 29.42
N ASP A 99 -0.60 21.69 29.77
CA ASP A 99 -0.01 20.56 29.06
C ASP A 99 -0.57 20.42 27.65
N SER A 100 -1.87 20.65 27.47
CA SER A 100 -2.50 20.64 26.16
C SER A 100 -1.95 21.72 25.24
N LEU A 101 -1.73 22.95 25.74
CA LEU A 101 -1.11 24.03 24.96
C LEU A 101 0.38 23.80 24.72
N GLN A 102 1.08 23.20 25.68
CA GLN A 102 2.48 22.83 25.53
C GLN A 102 2.65 21.79 24.43
N ALA A 103 1.80 20.75 24.37
CA ALA A 103 1.83 19.75 23.30
C ALA A 103 1.65 20.36 21.89
N VAL A 104 0.84 21.42 21.77
CA VAL A 104 0.68 22.17 20.51
C VAL A 104 1.98 22.91 20.16
N LYS A 105 2.61 23.58 21.14
CA LYS A 105 3.93 24.23 20.95
C LYS A 105 5.03 23.24 20.60
N ASP A 106 5.06 22.08 21.23
CA ASP A 106 6.04 21.03 20.96
C ASP A 106 5.88 20.54 19.51
N THR A 107 4.64 20.38 19.05
CA THR A 107 4.37 20.02 17.64
C THR A 107 4.81 21.10 16.67
N MET A 108 4.53 22.38 16.99
CA MET A 108 5.03 23.52 16.22
C MET A 108 6.57 23.55 16.17
N SER A 109 7.23 23.21 17.28
CA SER A 109 8.68 23.09 17.34
C SER A 109 9.19 21.97 16.42
N LEU A 110 8.56 20.79 16.45
CA LEU A 110 8.92 19.66 15.59
C LEU A 110 8.78 19.99 14.08
N LEU A 111 7.81 20.82 13.70
CA LEU A 111 7.62 21.29 12.33
C LEU A 111 8.79 22.15 11.79
N THR A 112 9.66 22.64 12.67
CA THR A 112 10.88 23.35 12.25
C THR A 112 11.95 22.39 11.72
N GLY A 113 11.90 21.11 12.12
CA GLY A 113 12.93 20.12 11.79
C GLY A 113 14.29 20.36 12.46
N THR A 114 14.39 21.28 13.42
CA THR A 114 15.67 21.61 14.08
C THR A 114 16.09 20.53 15.10
N PRO A 115 17.40 20.31 15.31
CA PRO A 115 17.87 19.38 16.34
C PRO A 115 17.39 19.74 17.76
N ALA A 116 17.28 21.03 18.06
CA ALA A 116 16.77 21.51 19.34
C ALA A 116 15.30 21.12 19.57
N ALA A 117 14.47 21.16 18.53
CA ALA A 117 13.08 20.70 18.61
C ALA A 117 12.97 19.21 18.94
N GLN A 118 13.89 18.40 18.41
CA GLN A 118 13.92 16.94 18.65
C GLN A 118 14.39 16.59 20.06
N ALA A 119 15.42 17.29 20.56
CA ALA A 119 15.96 17.05 21.90
C ALA A 119 14.95 17.31 23.01
N ASN A 120 14.01 18.23 22.79
CA ASN A 120 12.97 18.59 23.75
C ASN A 120 11.70 17.74 23.63
N ALA A 121 11.63 16.83 22.65
CA ALA A 121 10.46 15.98 22.47
C ALA A 121 10.41 14.90 23.57
N LEU A 122 9.22 14.70 24.16
CA LEU A 122 8.97 13.66 25.18
C LEU A 122 9.25 12.23 24.68
N ARG A 123 9.40 12.03 23.37
CA ARG A 123 9.78 10.78 22.72
C ARG A 123 10.95 11.05 21.78
N ARG A 124 11.74 10.02 21.48
CA ARG A 124 12.79 10.03 20.43
C ARG A 124 12.16 10.20 19.03
N ALA A 125 11.53 11.34 18.78
CA ALA A 125 10.81 11.64 17.57
C ALA A 125 11.79 11.67 16.40
N ALA A 126 11.42 11.03 15.29
CA ALA A 126 12.22 11.10 14.09
C ALA A 126 12.36 12.56 13.62
N PRO A 127 13.55 12.97 13.15
CA PRO A 127 13.76 14.31 12.63
C PRO A 127 12.87 14.56 11.40
N LEU A 128 11.96 15.52 11.49
CA LEU A 128 11.30 16.04 10.30
C LEU A 128 12.33 16.77 9.43
N ARG A 129 12.35 16.50 8.14
CA ARG A 129 13.19 17.19 7.15
C ARG A 129 12.29 17.85 6.10
N PRO A 130 11.71 19.04 6.38
CA PRO A 130 10.72 19.67 5.51
C PRO A 130 11.27 19.96 4.11
N ALA A 131 12.55 20.29 4.00
CA ALA A 131 13.23 20.59 2.74
C ALA A 131 13.28 19.40 1.76
N LEU A 132 13.02 18.17 2.22
CA LEU A 132 12.95 16.98 1.37
C LEU A 132 11.53 16.71 0.83
N CYS A 133 10.52 17.44 1.29
CA CYS A 133 9.18 17.33 0.72
C CYS A 133 9.14 18.07 -0.63
N PRO A 134 8.74 17.40 -1.73
CA PRO A 134 8.62 18.06 -3.03
C PRO A 134 7.54 19.15 -3.04
N ASP A 135 6.51 19.01 -2.21
CA ASP A 135 5.47 20.02 -2.01
C ASP A 135 5.91 21.03 -0.95
N VAL A 136 6.59 22.08 -1.42
CA VAL A 136 7.09 23.15 -0.54
C VAL A 136 5.96 23.89 0.18
N ALA A 137 4.79 24.00 -0.45
CA ALA A 137 3.64 24.72 0.11
C ALA A 137 3.01 23.96 1.28
N LEU A 138 3.09 22.63 1.29
CA LEU A 138 2.56 21.80 2.37
C LEU A 138 3.24 22.09 3.71
N ALA A 139 4.54 22.33 3.72
CA ALA A 139 5.29 22.63 4.95
C ALA A 139 4.81 23.95 5.59
N ASP A 140 4.63 24.98 4.78
CA ASP A 140 4.17 26.29 5.25
C ASP A 140 2.70 26.25 5.66
N ALA A 141 1.85 25.55 4.91
CA ALA A 141 0.46 25.33 5.27
C ALA A 141 0.33 24.58 6.61
N ALA A 142 1.18 23.56 6.85
CA ALA A 142 1.21 22.84 8.12
C ALA A 142 1.61 23.77 9.29
N ARG A 143 2.66 24.59 9.13
CA ARG A 143 3.05 25.56 10.16
C ARG A 143 1.94 26.57 10.45
N GLN A 144 1.31 27.10 9.40
CA GLN A 144 0.25 28.08 9.51
C GLN A 144 -0.94 27.52 10.30
N VAL A 145 -1.45 26.33 9.94
CA VAL A 145 -2.63 25.77 10.61
C VAL A 145 -2.37 25.45 12.09
N TRP A 146 -1.15 25.04 12.44
CA TRP A 146 -0.76 24.84 13.84
C TRP A 146 -0.63 26.15 14.63
N ASN A 147 -0.12 27.21 14.01
CA ASN A 147 -0.12 28.55 14.61
C ASN A 147 -1.56 29.02 14.90
N GLU A 148 -2.46 28.88 13.92
CA GLU A 148 -3.88 29.23 14.07
C GLU A 148 -4.55 28.41 15.18
N ALA A 149 -4.29 27.09 15.21
CA ALA A 149 -4.79 26.21 16.26
C ALA A 149 -4.29 26.61 17.67
N TYR A 150 -3.03 27.05 17.77
CA TYR A 150 -2.45 27.53 19.04
C TYR A 150 -3.11 28.82 19.51
N HIS A 151 -3.22 29.82 18.62
CA HIS A 151 -3.79 31.11 18.99
C HIS A 151 -5.25 31.00 19.42
N LEU A 152 -6.06 30.28 18.64
CA LEU A 152 -7.46 30.05 18.96
C LEU A 152 -7.60 29.20 20.22
N GLY A 153 -6.85 28.09 20.33
CA GLY A 153 -6.92 27.19 21.47
C GLY A 153 -6.43 27.81 22.78
N ARG A 154 -5.57 28.83 22.74
CA ARG A 154 -5.19 29.61 23.93
C ARG A 154 -6.36 30.41 24.50
N GLU A 155 -7.28 30.85 23.64
CA GLU A 155 -8.41 31.69 24.00
C GLU A 155 -9.64 30.86 24.36
N THR A 156 -9.88 29.77 23.65
CA THR A 156 -11.13 28.99 23.74
C THR A 156 -10.95 27.60 24.35
N GLY A 157 -9.71 27.15 24.52
CA GLY A 157 -9.39 25.77 24.85
C GLY A 157 -9.62 24.82 23.67
N PHE A 158 -9.77 23.53 23.96
CA PHE A 158 -10.05 22.52 22.93
C PHE A 158 -11.25 21.67 23.31
N ARG A 159 -12.11 21.39 22.33
CA ARG A 159 -13.28 20.53 22.49
C ARG A 159 -12.95 19.05 22.72
N HIS A 160 -11.78 18.58 22.27
CA HIS A 160 -11.40 17.17 22.31
C HIS A 160 -9.97 16.99 22.83
N ALA A 161 -9.76 16.02 23.73
CA ALA A 161 -8.44 15.69 24.26
C ALA A 161 -7.55 14.97 23.24
N ARG A 162 -8.14 14.15 22.36
CA ARG A 162 -7.49 13.44 21.24
C ARG A 162 -8.34 13.54 19.99
N LEU A 163 -7.70 13.56 18.82
CA LEU A 163 -8.36 13.94 17.56
C LEU A 163 -8.01 13.07 16.35
N THR A 164 -6.77 12.60 16.22
CA THR A 164 -6.24 12.08 14.95
C THR A 164 -5.47 10.78 15.12
N GLY A 165 -5.53 9.91 14.12
CA GLY A 165 -4.74 8.70 14.03
C GLY A 165 -4.71 8.15 12.61
N MET A 166 -4.04 7.02 12.41
CA MET A 166 -4.11 6.28 11.14
C MET A 166 -5.14 5.17 11.27
N SER A 167 -6.04 5.05 10.30
CA SER A 167 -7.01 3.96 10.21
C SER A 167 -6.43 2.79 9.44
N GLY A 168 -6.73 1.57 9.88
CA GLY A 168 -6.25 0.33 9.29
C GLY A 168 -7.35 -0.72 9.11
N ASP A 169 -8.63 -0.32 9.13
CA ASP A 169 -9.76 -1.25 9.04
C ASP A 169 -10.07 -1.63 7.58
N TRP A 170 -9.98 -2.92 7.26
CA TRP A 170 -10.07 -3.42 5.87
C TRP A 170 -11.45 -3.24 5.23
N PRO A 171 -12.58 -3.57 5.90
CA PRO A 171 -13.90 -3.38 5.31
C PRO A 171 -14.20 -1.92 4.95
N VAL A 172 -13.78 -0.98 5.81
CA VAL A 172 -13.94 0.46 5.55
C VAL A 172 -13.09 0.90 4.37
N GLN A 173 -11.86 0.41 4.27
CA GLN A 173 -10.98 0.77 3.16
C GLN A 173 -11.47 0.24 1.82
N ALA A 174 -11.98 -0.99 1.79
CA ALA A 174 -12.61 -1.55 0.60
C ALA A 174 -13.82 -0.71 0.16
N LEU A 175 -14.66 -0.26 1.12
CA LEU A 175 -15.79 0.64 0.83
C LEU A 175 -15.34 2.00 0.25
N LEU A 176 -14.20 2.51 0.72
CA LEU A 176 -13.63 3.77 0.25
C LEU A 176 -12.85 3.65 -1.07
N GLY A 177 -12.65 2.43 -1.58
CA GLY A 177 -11.74 2.19 -2.71
C GLY A 177 -10.30 2.61 -2.42
N ALA A 178 -9.85 2.45 -1.17
CA ALA A 178 -8.50 2.80 -0.78
C ALA A 178 -7.49 1.74 -1.26
N GLU A 179 -6.39 2.19 -1.86
CA GLU A 179 -5.33 1.35 -2.42
C GLU A 179 -4.24 0.99 -1.38
N SER A 180 -4.26 1.62 -0.21
CA SER A 180 -3.37 1.29 0.91
C SER A 180 -4.00 1.53 2.28
N GLN A 181 -3.58 0.73 3.26
CA GLN A 181 -4.15 0.72 4.61
C GLN A 181 -3.41 1.64 5.57
N GLY A 182 -3.96 2.82 5.89
CA GLY A 182 -3.29 3.72 6.82
C GLY A 182 -1.91 4.12 6.30
N LEU A 183 -0.86 3.59 6.94
CA LEU A 183 0.55 3.72 6.54
C LEU A 183 1.13 2.50 5.82
N MET A 184 0.40 1.38 5.72
CA MET A 184 0.91 0.16 5.11
C MET A 184 1.24 0.40 3.63
N PRO A 185 2.31 -0.23 3.10
CA PRO A 185 2.63 -0.20 1.69
C PRO A 185 1.43 -0.60 0.81
N VAL A 186 1.43 -0.13 -0.44
CA VAL A 186 0.48 -0.59 -1.46
C VAL A 186 0.70 -2.08 -1.68
N ALA A 187 -0.39 -2.86 -1.68
CA ALA A 187 -0.29 -4.33 -1.68
C ALA A 187 -0.01 -4.92 -3.06
N THR A 188 -0.43 -4.25 -4.13
CA THR A 188 -0.26 -4.74 -5.50
C THR A 188 -0.18 -3.60 -6.51
N GLN A 189 0.52 -3.84 -7.61
CA GLN A 189 0.53 -2.98 -8.79
C GLN A 189 -0.58 -3.37 -9.79
N LEU A 190 -1.15 -4.57 -9.66
CA LEU A 190 -2.16 -5.12 -10.57
C LEU A 190 -3.31 -5.83 -9.84
N HIS A 191 -4.51 -5.71 -10.40
CA HIS A 191 -5.66 -6.57 -10.10
C HIS A 191 -5.93 -7.45 -11.32
N GLY A 192 -5.48 -8.71 -11.26
CA GLY A 192 -5.44 -9.58 -12.43
C GLY A 192 -4.53 -9.00 -13.51
N LYS A 193 -5.11 -8.66 -14.66
CA LYS A 193 -4.39 -8.07 -15.81
C LYS A 193 -4.53 -6.55 -15.91
N SER A 194 -5.05 -5.87 -14.89
CA SER A 194 -5.24 -4.42 -14.91
C SER A 194 -4.33 -3.75 -13.90
N LEU A 195 -3.60 -2.72 -14.32
CA LEU A 195 -2.83 -1.89 -13.40
C LEU A 195 -3.75 -1.19 -12.40
N THR A 196 -3.30 -1.03 -11.16
CA THR A 196 -3.97 -0.13 -10.21
C THR A 196 -3.91 1.31 -10.72
N PRO A 197 -4.88 2.18 -10.37
CA PRO A 197 -4.88 3.58 -10.79
C PRO A 197 -3.64 4.35 -10.31
N LEU A 198 -2.90 3.82 -9.33
CA LEU A 198 -1.66 4.40 -8.83
C LEU A 198 -0.52 4.35 -9.84
N VAL A 199 -0.42 3.28 -10.63
CA VAL A 199 0.72 3.13 -11.55
C VAL A 199 0.71 4.21 -12.63
N PRO A 200 -0.41 4.46 -13.36
CA PRO A 200 -0.45 5.56 -14.32
C PRO A 200 -0.24 6.94 -13.68
N ALA A 201 -0.76 7.15 -12.46
CA ALA A 201 -0.56 8.40 -11.73
C ALA A 201 0.92 8.64 -11.39
N ALA A 202 1.60 7.60 -10.89
CA ALA A 202 3.02 7.63 -10.57
C ALA A 202 3.89 7.84 -11.82
N LEU A 203 3.60 7.15 -12.93
CA LEU A 203 4.31 7.32 -14.19
C LEU A 203 4.18 8.77 -14.71
N LYS A 204 2.99 9.36 -14.62
CA LYS A 204 2.78 10.77 -14.94
C LYS A 204 3.58 11.69 -14.01
N ALA A 205 3.59 11.42 -12.70
CA ALA A 205 4.36 12.20 -11.73
C ALA A 205 5.88 12.13 -11.97
N LEU A 206 6.35 11.00 -12.52
CA LEU A 206 7.74 10.76 -12.92
C LEU A 206 8.07 11.24 -14.35
N SER A 207 7.14 11.97 -14.99
CA SER A 207 7.28 12.57 -16.32
C SER A 207 7.50 11.57 -17.47
N TYR A 208 6.94 10.36 -17.37
CA TYR A 208 6.85 9.47 -18.53
C TYR A 208 5.79 9.99 -19.51
N SER A 209 6.08 9.86 -20.80
CA SER A 209 5.13 10.15 -21.86
C SER A 209 3.99 9.13 -21.90
N ALA A 210 2.91 9.45 -22.62
CA ALA A 210 1.80 8.52 -22.81
C ALA A 210 2.24 7.25 -23.56
N ALA A 211 3.17 7.37 -24.51
CA ALA A 211 3.72 6.22 -25.24
C ALA A 211 4.53 5.31 -24.32
N GLU A 212 5.50 5.86 -23.58
CA GLU A 212 6.30 5.08 -22.61
C GLU A 212 5.41 4.43 -21.54
N SER A 213 4.38 5.15 -21.07
CA SER A 213 3.44 4.61 -20.08
C SER A 213 2.61 3.45 -20.63
N ASN A 214 2.21 3.51 -21.91
CA ASN A 214 1.49 2.42 -22.57
C ASN A 214 2.40 1.19 -22.78
N ASP A 215 3.66 1.39 -23.15
CA ASP A 215 4.61 0.29 -23.31
C ASP A 215 4.86 -0.42 -21.97
N ILE A 216 4.97 0.36 -20.88
CA ILE A 216 5.06 -0.18 -19.51
C ILE A 216 3.77 -0.94 -19.14
N TYR A 217 2.60 -0.39 -19.49
CA TYR A 217 1.31 -1.04 -19.26
C TYR A 217 1.24 -2.39 -19.95
N PHE A 218 1.52 -2.45 -21.26
CA PHE A 218 1.42 -3.69 -22.02
C PHE A 218 2.46 -4.73 -21.62
N HIS A 219 3.64 -4.31 -21.16
CA HIS A 219 4.61 -5.22 -20.55
C HIS A 219 4.06 -5.93 -19.31
N ALA A 220 3.34 -5.21 -18.44
CA ALA A 220 2.83 -5.76 -17.19
C ALA A 220 1.50 -6.51 -17.37
N ALA A 221 0.53 -5.89 -18.05
CA ALA A 221 -0.84 -6.37 -18.22
C ALA A 221 -1.03 -7.31 -19.44
N GLY A 222 -0.15 -7.21 -20.43
CA GLY A 222 -0.35 -7.82 -21.74
C GLY A 222 -1.41 -7.12 -22.58
N HIS A 223 -1.51 -7.52 -23.84
CA HIS A 223 -2.47 -7.00 -24.81
C HIS A 223 -3.85 -7.65 -24.70
N GLY A 224 -3.97 -8.75 -23.96
CA GLY A 224 -5.21 -9.51 -23.84
C GLY A 224 -5.59 -10.30 -25.10
N SER A 225 -4.70 -10.38 -26.10
CA SER A 225 -4.97 -11.02 -27.39
C SER A 225 -3.72 -11.69 -27.97
N LEU A 226 -3.92 -12.69 -28.84
CA LEU A 226 -2.86 -13.35 -29.63
C LEU A 226 -2.83 -12.89 -31.09
N LEU A 227 -3.64 -11.90 -31.49
CA LEU A 227 -3.71 -11.46 -32.89
C LEU A 227 -2.33 -11.15 -33.50
N ASP A 228 -1.55 -10.32 -32.81
CA ASP A 228 -0.20 -9.87 -33.24
C ASP A 228 0.92 -10.44 -32.35
N ALA A 229 0.64 -11.51 -31.62
CA ALA A 229 1.63 -12.12 -30.73
C ALA A 229 2.82 -12.73 -31.49
N PRO A 230 4.03 -12.73 -30.90
CA PRO A 230 5.15 -13.44 -31.49
C PRO A 230 4.95 -14.96 -31.39
N PHE A 231 5.23 -15.67 -32.49
CA PHE A 231 5.23 -17.14 -32.64
C PHE A 231 3.88 -17.87 -32.45
N VAL A 232 3.20 -17.67 -31.32
CA VAL A 232 1.86 -18.21 -31.06
C VAL A 232 0.85 -17.12 -31.34
N ASN A 233 0.47 -16.95 -32.61
CA ASN A 233 -0.57 -16.00 -33.03
C ASN A 233 -1.64 -16.69 -33.88
N HIS A 234 -2.67 -15.94 -34.25
CA HIS A 234 -3.79 -16.46 -35.05
C HIS A 234 -3.34 -17.08 -36.37
N LYS A 235 -2.30 -16.55 -37.02
CA LYS A 235 -1.78 -17.11 -38.28
C LYS A 235 -1.10 -18.45 -38.06
N ASP A 236 -0.32 -18.58 -37.00
CA ASP A 236 0.40 -19.81 -36.67
C ASP A 236 -0.55 -20.88 -36.10
N LEU A 237 -1.52 -20.50 -35.28
CA LEU A 237 -2.57 -21.40 -34.79
C LEU A 237 -3.46 -21.92 -35.93
N ARG A 238 -3.80 -21.09 -36.92
CA ARG A 238 -4.54 -21.55 -38.12
C ARG A 238 -3.77 -22.61 -38.90
N ARG A 239 -2.44 -22.53 -38.95
CA ARG A 239 -1.59 -23.56 -39.58
C ARG A 239 -1.63 -24.88 -38.81
N GLN A 240 -1.88 -24.83 -37.51
CA GLN A 240 -2.08 -25.99 -36.64
C GLN A 240 -3.53 -26.51 -36.62
N GLY A 241 -4.42 -25.98 -37.48
CA GLY A 241 -5.80 -26.46 -37.60
C GLY A 241 -6.83 -25.71 -36.76
N PHE A 242 -6.47 -24.61 -36.08
CA PHE A 242 -7.44 -23.78 -35.36
C PHE A 242 -8.39 -23.06 -36.32
N HIS A 243 -9.67 -23.35 -36.17
CA HIS A 243 -10.76 -22.68 -36.87
C HIS A 243 -11.23 -21.45 -36.09
N GLN A 244 -12.08 -20.61 -36.70
CA GLN A 244 -12.43 -19.31 -36.11
C GLN A 244 -13.09 -19.42 -34.73
N ALA A 245 -13.99 -20.39 -34.52
CA ALA A 245 -14.65 -20.57 -33.22
C ALA A 245 -13.66 -20.95 -32.10
N ALA A 246 -12.66 -21.80 -32.39
CA ALA A 246 -11.59 -22.10 -31.44
C ALA A 246 -10.73 -20.88 -31.11
N LEU A 247 -10.41 -20.04 -32.12
CA LEU A 247 -9.69 -18.78 -31.88
C LEU A 247 -10.50 -17.81 -31.02
N ASP A 248 -11.80 -17.66 -31.30
CA ASP A 248 -12.70 -16.80 -30.53
C ASP A 248 -12.82 -17.28 -29.08
N ALA A 249 -12.85 -18.60 -28.85
CA ALA A 249 -12.84 -19.19 -27.51
C ALA A 249 -11.54 -18.92 -26.75
N VAL A 250 -10.38 -19.04 -27.41
CA VAL A 250 -9.08 -18.70 -26.83
C VAL A 250 -9.01 -17.21 -26.48
N GLU A 251 -9.42 -16.31 -27.38
CA GLU A 251 -9.45 -14.86 -27.12
C GLU A 251 -10.36 -14.51 -25.94
N ALA A 252 -11.54 -15.15 -25.85
CA ALA A 252 -12.44 -14.97 -24.72
C ALA A 252 -11.81 -15.43 -23.39
N ALA A 253 -11.07 -16.54 -23.39
CA ALA A 253 -10.36 -17.02 -22.20
C ALA A 253 -9.17 -16.11 -21.83
N LEU A 254 -8.45 -15.58 -22.82
CA LEU A 254 -7.29 -14.71 -22.61
C LEU A 254 -7.65 -13.35 -21.99
N ALA A 255 -8.91 -12.93 -22.07
CA ALA A 255 -9.37 -11.70 -21.42
C ALA A 255 -9.09 -11.69 -19.92
N THR A 256 -9.11 -12.85 -19.26
CA THR A 256 -8.87 -12.98 -17.81
C THR A 256 -7.69 -13.90 -17.45
N ALA A 257 -7.20 -14.71 -18.39
CA ALA A 257 -6.10 -15.64 -18.12
C ALA A 257 -4.79 -14.94 -17.71
N LEU A 258 -4.24 -15.33 -16.56
CA LEU A 258 -2.94 -14.86 -16.07
C LEU A 258 -1.75 -15.55 -16.76
N HIS A 259 -2.00 -16.64 -17.47
CA HIS A 259 -1.00 -17.34 -18.25
C HIS A 259 -1.62 -17.92 -19.52
N ILE A 260 -0.90 -17.90 -20.64
CA ILE A 260 -1.39 -18.35 -21.95
C ILE A 260 -1.89 -19.79 -21.92
N ARG A 261 -1.19 -20.69 -21.21
CA ARG A 261 -1.58 -22.10 -21.07
C ARG A 261 -2.98 -22.29 -20.48
N TYR A 262 -3.45 -21.36 -19.65
CA TYR A 262 -4.81 -21.44 -19.12
C TYR A 262 -5.89 -21.17 -20.16
N ALA A 263 -5.56 -20.60 -21.32
CA ALA A 263 -6.48 -20.48 -22.45
C ALA A 263 -6.44 -21.71 -23.39
N PHE A 264 -5.40 -22.55 -23.30
CA PHE A 264 -5.24 -23.76 -24.12
C PHE A 264 -5.47 -25.00 -23.27
N ASN A 265 -6.75 -25.28 -23.02
CA ASN A 265 -7.19 -26.46 -22.30
C ASN A 265 -8.46 -27.03 -22.95
N ARG A 266 -8.83 -28.26 -22.58
CA ARG A 266 -10.01 -28.94 -23.12
C ARG A 266 -11.33 -28.23 -22.86
N TRP A 267 -11.48 -27.53 -21.73
CA TRP A 267 -12.72 -26.86 -21.36
C TRP A 267 -12.95 -25.60 -22.20
N THR A 268 -11.88 -24.94 -22.61
CA THR A 268 -11.91 -23.78 -23.50
C THR A 268 -12.07 -24.20 -24.96
N LEU A 269 -11.36 -25.25 -25.39
CA LEU A 269 -11.30 -25.67 -26.80
C LEU A 269 -12.39 -26.69 -27.20
N GLY A 270 -12.91 -27.44 -26.23
CA GLY A 270 -13.83 -28.55 -26.43
C GLY A 270 -13.12 -29.87 -26.76
N ASP A 271 -13.64 -30.97 -26.20
CA ASP A 271 -13.08 -32.32 -26.38
C ASP A 271 -13.07 -32.73 -27.86
N ASP A 272 -14.16 -32.49 -28.59
CA ASP A 272 -14.28 -32.79 -30.02
C ASP A 272 -13.16 -32.13 -30.85
N PHE A 273 -12.77 -30.89 -30.52
CA PHE A 273 -11.70 -30.19 -31.24
C PHE A 273 -10.34 -30.78 -30.89
N CYS A 274 -10.08 -31.03 -29.60
CA CYS A 274 -8.83 -31.62 -29.16
C CYS A 274 -8.62 -33.03 -29.73
N GLU A 275 -9.65 -33.88 -29.74
CA GLU A 275 -9.56 -35.26 -30.21
C GLU A 275 -9.56 -35.37 -31.73
N HIS A 276 -10.48 -34.70 -32.41
CA HIS A 276 -10.70 -34.94 -33.84
C HIS A 276 -9.93 -33.98 -34.76
N MET A 277 -9.59 -32.77 -34.30
CA MET A 277 -8.89 -31.77 -35.12
C MET A 277 -7.42 -31.67 -34.75
N LEU A 278 -7.09 -31.67 -33.45
CA LEU A 278 -5.70 -31.65 -32.99
C LEU A 278 -5.07 -33.05 -32.87
N GLY A 279 -5.90 -34.10 -32.80
CA GLY A 279 -5.46 -35.49 -32.83
C GLY A 279 -4.92 -36.01 -31.50
N PHE A 280 -5.30 -35.39 -30.38
CA PHE A 280 -4.92 -35.84 -29.05
C PHE A 280 -5.79 -37.00 -28.58
N SER A 281 -5.21 -37.95 -27.84
CA SER A 281 -5.96 -39.06 -27.25
C SER A 281 -6.81 -38.59 -26.05
N PRO A 282 -7.90 -39.31 -25.72
CA PRO A 282 -8.68 -39.06 -24.51
C PRO A 282 -7.81 -39.10 -23.25
N GLU A 283 -6.80 -39.97 -23.19
CA GLU A 283 -5.88 -40.08 -22.06
C GLU A 283 -5.03 -38.81 -21.90
N GLU A 284 -4.48 -38.27 -23.01
CA GLU A 284 -3.69 -37.05 -22.99
C GLU A 284 -4.50 -35.84 -22.54
N ILE A 285 -5.72 -35.66 -23.06
CA ILE A 285 -6.56 -34.51 -22.68
C ILE A 285 -7.17 -34.65 -21.27
N ASN A 286 -7.18 -35.85 -20.69
CA ASN A 286 -7.61 -36.08 -19.30
C ASN A 286 -6.49 -35.83 -18.29
N ASP A 287 -5.23 -35.77 -18.72
CA ASP A 287 -4.10 -35.48 -17.85
C ASP A 287 -4.06 -33.98 -17.52
N GLU A 288 -4.16 -33.64 -16.23
CA GLU A 288 -4.11 -32.26 -15.72
C GLU A 288 -2.75 -31.58 -16.01
N ALA A 289 -1.69 -32.36 -16.24
CA ALA A 289 -0.37 -31.86 -16.58
C ALA A 289 -0.14 -31.68 -18.09
N PHE A 290 -1.10 -32.05 -18.94
CA PHE A 290 -0.94 -32.00 -20.39
C PHE A 290 -0.88 -30.56 -20.90
N ASP A 291 0.19 -30.23 -21.61
CA ASP A 291 0.36 -28.93 -22.25
C ASP A 291 0.12 -29.02 -23.75
N ILE A 292 -1.06 -28.52 -24.16
CA ILE A 292 -1.47 -28.43 -25.56
C ILE A 292 -0.46 -27.65 -26.40
N LEU A 293 0.12 -26.56 -25.90
CA LEU A 293 1.03 -25.74 -26.72
C LEU A 293 2.33 -26.48 -27.04
N SER A 294 2.92 -27.18 -26.07
CA SER A 294 4.09 -28.04 -26.31
C SER A 294 3.75 -29.21 -27.23
N ALA A 295 2.57 -29.82 -27.07
CA ALA A 295 2.13 -30.92 -27.94
C ALA A 295 1.94 -30.49 -29.41
N LEU A 296 1.57 -29.22 -29.65
CA LEU A 296 1.51 -28.60 -30.98
C LEU A 296 2.91 -28.24 -31.55
N GLY A 297 3.98 -28.49 -30.81
CA GLY A 297 5.36 -28.28 -31.25
C GLY A 297 5.91 -26.87 -31.00
N PHE A 298 5.23 -26.05 -30.20
CA PHE A 298 5.80 -24.77 -29.77
C PHE A 298 6.86 -24.99 -28.69
N SER A 299 8.01 -24.35 -28.85
CA SER A 299 9.06 -24.36 -27.83
C SER A 299 8.70 -23.48 -26.63
N GLU A 300 9.30 -23.76 -25.46
CA GLU A 300 9.11 -22.95 -24.25
C GLU A 300 9.44 -21.46 -24.46
N GLU A 301 10.44 -21.14 -25.27
CA GLU A 301 10.79 -19.75 -25.59
C GLU A 301 9.68 -19.05 -26.38
N GLN A 302 9.06 -19.75 -27.32
CA GLN A 302 7.94 -19.24 -28.11
C GLN A 302 6.69 -19.03 -27.25
N ILE A 303 6.38 -20.00 -26.37
CA ILE A 303 5.26 -19.91 -25.43
C ILE A 303 5.47 -18.74 -24.46
N LYS A 304 6.69 -18.58 -23.92
CA LYS A 304 7.03 -17.49 -23.01
C LYS A 304 6.90 -16.12 -23.69
N ALA A 305 7.36 -15.99 -24.93
CA ALA A 305 7.24 -14.75 -25.70
C ALA A 305 5.78 -14.39 -25.99
N ALA A 306 4.96 -15.37 -26.38
CA ALA A 306 3.54 -15.16 -26.59
C ALA A 306 2.81 -14.83 -25.28
N ASN A 307 3.14 -15.52 -24.17
CA ASN A 307 2.60 -15.24 -22.84
C ASN A 307 2.88 -13.80 -22.41
N ALA A 308 4.13 -13.35 -22.54
CA ALA A 308 4.51 -11.97 -22.23
C ALA A 308 3.72 -10.95 -23.06
N TYR A 309 3.38 -11.28 -24.31
CA TYR A 309 2.56 -10.43 -25.17
C TYR A 309 1.08 -10.41 -24.73
N CYS A 310 0.43 -11.57 -24.56
CA CYS A 310 -1.01 -11.62 -24.34
C CYS A 310 -1.42 -11.47 -22.87
N CYS A 311 -0.65 -12.06 -21.95
CA CYS A 311 -0.92 -12.08 -20.51
C CYS A 311 -0.05 -11.09 -19.71
N GLY A 312 1.01 -10.57 -20.34
CA GLY A 312 1.96 -9.70 -19.66
C GLY A 312 2.91 -10.48 -18.76
N THR A 313 3.80 -9.74 -18.10
CA THR A 313 4.73 -10.28 -17.11
C THR A 313 4.18 -10.23 -15.68
N LEU A 314 3.01 -9.59 -15.49
CA LEU A 314 2.39 -9.33 -14.19
C LEU A 314 3.30 -8.54 -13.23
N ALA A 315 4.29 -7.83 -13.77
CA ALA A 315 5.21 -7.00 -13.02
C ALA A 315 5.65 -5.80 -13.85
N LEU A 316 5.93 -4.67 -13.18
CA LEU A 316 6.56 -3.52 -13.86
C LEU A 316 8.07 -3.71 -14.01
N ALA A 317 8.68 -4.61 -13.24
CA ALA A 317 10.11 -4.89 -13.33
C ALA A 317 10.47 -5.41 -14.74
N GLY A 318 11.53 -4.83 -15.32
CA GLY A 318 11.97 -5.17 -16.68
C GLY A 318 11.12 -4.55 -17.80
N ALA A 319 10.14 -3.71 -17.47
CA ALA A 319 9.35 -3.00 -18.48
C ALA A 319 10.24 -2.09 -19.35
N PRO A 320 9.92 -1.96 -20.65
CA PRO A 320 10.60 -1.01 -21.52
C PRO A 320 10.43 0.42 -20.97
N HIS A 321 11.42 1.27 -21.20
CA HIS A 321 11.47 2.67 -20.73
C HIS A 321 11.54 2.89 -19.21
N LEU A 322 11.10 1.93 -18.38
CA LEU A 322 11.11 2.09 -16.93
C LEU A 322 12.54 2.22 -16.41
N LYS A 323 12.88 3.42 -15.94
CA LYS A 323 14.19 3.74 -15.38
C LYS A 323 14.42 2.92 -14.09
N PRO A 324 15.59 2.29 -13.92
CA PRO A 324 15.90 1.54 -12.70
C PRO A 324 15.73 2.34 -11.41
N ALA A 325 16.04 3.65 -11.44
CA ALA A 325 15.87 4.55 -10.31
C ALA A 325 14.39 4.74 -9.87
N HIS A 326 13.42 4.43 -10.74
CA HIS A 326 11.99 4.57 -10.46
C HIS A 326 11.36 3.25 -9.99
N ILE A 327 12.05 2.10 -10.09
CA ILE A 327 11.54 0.80 -9.63
C ILE A 327 11.10 0.86 -8.15
N PRO A 328 11.87 1.47 -7.22
CA PRO A 328 11.47 1.54 -5.80
C PRO A 328 10.17 2.32 -5.53
N VAL A 329 9.68 3.13 -6.48
CA VAL A 329 8.38 3.82 -6.38
C VAL A 329 7.23 2.83 -6.38
N PHE A 330 7.37 1.76 -7.16
CA PHE A 330 6.32 0.76 -7.36
C PHE A 330 6.45 -0.42 -6.40
N ASP A 331 7.50 -0.48 -5.59
CA ASP A 331 7.76 -1.63 -4.73
C ASP A 331 6.65 -1.85 -3.67
N CYS A 332 6.03 -3.02 -3.74
CA CYS A 332 5.01 -3.48 -2.79
C CYS A 332 5.63 -4.30 -1.64
N ALA A 333 6.84 -4.83 -1.82
CA ALA A 333 7.53 -5.70 -0.88
C ALA A 333 8.46 -4.91 0.06
N VAL A 334 7.90 -3.89 0.72
CA VAL A 334 8.68 -2.97 1.56
C VAL A 334 9.14 -3.65 2.87
N PRO A 335 10.45 -3.65 3.19
CA PRO A 335 10.97 -4.29 4.39
C PRO A 335 10.37 -3.75 5.70
N PRO A 336 10.24 -4.59 6.76
CA PRO A 336 9.73 -4.16 8.07
C PRO A 336 10.40 -2.91 8.66
N VAL A 337 11.72 -2.76 8.51
CA VAL A 337 12.46 -1.62 9.06
C VAL A 337 12.09 -0.29 8.36
N ALA A 338 11.81 -0.33 7.05
CA ALA A 338 11.36 0.83 6.29
C ALA A 338 9.94 1.27 6.72
N GLN A 339 9.05 0.30 6.95
CA GLN A 339 7.70 0.54 7.49
C GLN A 339 7.75 1.16 8.89
N ILE A 340 8.63 0.66 9.77
CA ILE A 340 8.93 1.27 11.09
C ILE A 340 9.42 2.71 10.90
N GLY A 341 10.31 2.97 9.93
CA GLY A 341 10.81 4.31 9.62
C GLY A 341 9.69 5.28 9.19
N MET A 342 8.75 4.83 8.35
CA MET A 342 7.59 5.61 7.95
C MET A 342 6.65 5.90 9.13
N GLN A 343 6.37 4.89 9.96
CA GLN A 343 5.56 5.06 11.17
C GLN A 343 6.19 6.08 12.13
N ALA A 344 7.50 5.98 12.37
CA ALA A 344 8.23 6.90 13.23
C ALA A 344 8.24 8.36 12.72
N ALA A 345 8.19 8.56 11.40
CA ALA A 345 8.10 9.90 10.81
C ALA A 345 6.73 10.55 11.02
N VAL A 346 5.65 9.75 11.00
CA VAL A 346 4.27 10.24 11.06
C VAL A 346 3.74 10.38 12.50
N GLU A 347 4.04 9.41 13.38
CA GLU A 347 3.47 9.35 14.74
C GLU A 347 3.70 10.57 15.65
N PRO A 348 4.79 11.34 15.54
CA PRO A 348 4.97 12.56 16.33
C PRO A 348 3.87 13.59 16.11
N PHE A 349 3.24 13.58 14.93
CA PHE A 349 2.21 14.54 14.55
C PHE A 349 0.78 14.04 14.81
N LEU A 350 0.62 12.82 15.33
CA LEU A 350 -0.67 12.24 15.66
C LEU A 350 -0.95 12.33 17.16
N SER A 351 -2.19 12.68 17.52
CA SER A 351 -2.63 12.64 18.93
C SER A 351 -2.97 11.22 19.41
N GLY A 352 -3.36 10.33 18.49
CA GLY A 352 -3.62 8.91 18.73
C GLY A 352 -2.46 7.99 18.33
N VAL A 353 -2.77 6.70 18.19
CA VAL A 353 -1.86 5.66 17.70
C VAL A 353 -2.14 5.33 16.24
N SER A 354 -1.11 4.91 15.51
CA SER A 354 -1.27 4.40 14.15
C SER A 354 -1.75 2.95 14.18
N ALA A 355 -2.85 2.64 13.49
CA ALA A 355 -3.25 1.27 13.22
C ALA A 355 -2.43 0.71 12.04
N HIS A 356 -1.14 0.50 12.27
CA HIS A 356 -0.20 -0.01 11.26
C HIS A 356 0.23 -1.44 11.61
N THR A 357 0.07 -2.36 10.67
CA THR A 357 0.45 -3.76 10.82
C THR A 357 1.65 -4.04 9.92
N ILE A 358 2.77 -4.43 10.51
CA ILE A 358 3.98 -4.81 9.78
C ILE A 358 3.88 -6.30 9.48
N ARG A 359 3.84 -6.64 8.19
CA ARG A 359 3.87 -8.05 7.76
C ARG A 359 5.29 -8.60 7.89
N LEU A 360 5.37 -9.82 8.41
CA LEU A 360 6.62 -10.58 8.52
C LEU A 360 6.50 -11.84 7.69
N ASP A 361 7.60 -12.21 7.04
CA ASP A 361 7.69 -13.49 6.32
C ASP A 361 7.45 -14.65 7.28
N TYR A 362 6.94 -15.76 6.76
CA TYR A 362 6.71 -16.99 7.54
C TYR A 362 7.98 -17.43 8.28
N ALA A 363 9.14 -17.30 7.62
CA ALA A 363 10.46 -17.65 8.13
C ALA A 363 11.01 -16.70 9.21
N ALA A 364 10.34 -15.58 9.50
CA ALA A 364 10.80 -14.62 10.49
C ALA A 364 10.90 -15.25 11.89
N THR A 365 12.06 -15.09 12.53
CA THR A 365 12.35 -15.69 13.83
C THR A 365 12.00 -14.76 15.00
N VAL A 366 12.01 -15.30 16.23
CA VAL A 366 11.87 -14.48 17.45
C VAL A 366 12.96 -13.42 17.55
N ASP A 367 14.19 -13.75 17.16
CA ASP A 367 15.32 -12.82 17.18
C ASP A 367 15.11 -11.66 16.20
N ASP A 368 14.50 -11.93 15.03
CA ASP A 368 14.17 -10.88 14.06
C ASP A 368 13.10 -9.94 14.62
N VAL A 369 12.07 -10.49 15.27
CA VAL A 369 11.06 -9.67 15.97
C VAL A 369 11.69 -8.85 17.09
N GLN A 370 12.65 -9.41 17.85
CA GLN A 370 13.37 -8.67 18.89
C GLN A 370 14.14 -7.48 18.30
N LYS A 371 14.86 -7.67 17.18
CA LYS A 371 15.54 -6.58 16.48
C LYS A 371 14.56 -5.50 16.02
N LEU A 372 13.39 -5.89 15.52
CA LEU A 372 12.35 -4.95 15.08
C LEU A 372 11.72 -4.18 16.25
N LEU A 373 11.49 -4.84 17.40
CA LEU A 373 11.03 -4.18 18.63
C LEU A 373 12.04 -3.13 19.11
N LEU A 374 13.33 -3.48 19.13
CA LEU A 374 14.41 -2.55 19.48
C LEU A 374 14.46 -1.38 18.50
N ALA A 375 14.39 -1.67 17.20
CA ALA A 375 14.38 -0.65 16.15
C ALA A 375 13.21 0.35 16.29
N GLY A 376 12.02 -0.12 16.65
CA GLY A 376 10.89 0.77 16.90
C GLY A 376 11.00 1.54 18.21
N TRP A 377 11.52 0.91 19.27
CA TRP A 377 11.79 1.58 20.54
C TRP A 377 12.78 2.73 20.36
N GLU A 378 13.90 2.50 19.67
CA GLU A 378 14.94 3.50 19.33
C GLU A 378 14.37 4.71 18.59
N ARG A 379 13.34 4.49 17.76
CA ARG A 379 12.65 5.52 16.97
C ARG A 379 11.42 6.12 17.66
N GLY A 380 11.19 5.77 18.93
CA GLY A 380 10.13 6.38 19.75
C GLY A 380 8.69 6.00 19.37
N ILE A 381 8.50 4.89 18.64
CA ILE A 381 7.19 4.44 18.17
C ILE A 381 6.27 4.09 19.34
N LYS A 382 4.99 4.50 19.26
CA LYS A 382 4.01 4.31 20.34
C LYS A 382 3.56 2.86 20.46
N LYS A 383 3.44 2.17 19.32
CA LYS A 383 2.89 0.80 19.22
C LYS A 383 3.42 0.12 17.97
N LEU A 384 3.92 -1.10 18.13
CA LEU A 384 4.21 -2.01 17.02
C LEU A 384 3.14 -3.10 16.98
N ARG A 385 2.72 -3.48 15.78
CA ARG A 385 1.88 -4.64 15.54
C ARG A 385 2.50 -5.42 14.40
N PHE A 386 2.79 -6.69 14.67
CA PHE A 386 3.29 -7.62 13.67
C PHE A 386 2.19 -8.59 13.26
N TYR A 387 2.22 -8.97 11.99
CA TYR A 387 1.46 -10.10 11.47
C TYR A 387 2.45 -10.99 10.72
N ARG A 388 2.77 -12.15 11.28
CA ARG A 388 3.61 -13.14 10.60
C ARG A 388 2.71 -13.96 9.70
N ASP A 389 3.04 -13.99 8.41
CA ASP A 389 2.28 -14.77 7.45
C ASP A 389 2.24 -16.24 7.88
N ASN A 390 1.11 -16.90 7.66
CA ASN A 390 0.89 -18.29 8.10
C ASN A 390 1.33 -19.32 7.05
N GLY A 391 1.94 -18.87 5.94
CA GLY A 391 2.47 -19.74 4.89
C GLY A 391 1.39 -20.39 4.04
N SER A 392 0.19 -19.80 3.94
CA SER A 392 -0.84 -20.28 3.03
C SER A 392 -0.40 -20.04 1.58
N LEU A 393 -0.26 -21.13 0.81
CA LEU A 393 0.02 -21.17 -0.63
C LEU A 393 -0.86 -20.23 -1.48
N LEU A 394 -2.01 -19.80 -0.94
CA LEU A 394 -2.96 -18.90 -1.62
C LEU A 394 -2.49 -17.43 -1.68
N HIS A 395 -1.56 -17.00 -0.82
CA HIS A 395 -1.04 -15.63 -0.82
C HIS A 395 0.23 -15.44 -1.67
N ASP A 396 0.93 -16.52 -2.02
CA ASP A 396 2.16 -16.50 -2.84
C ASP A 396 1.91 -16.32 -4.34
N LEU A 397 0.66 -16.38 -4.80
CA LEU A 397 0.30 -16.22 -6.21
C LEU A 397 0.51 -14.79 -6.77
N ALA A 398 0.91 -13.83 -5.92
CA ALA A 398 1.22 -12.45 -6.31
C ALA A 398 2.70 -12.05 -6.17
N ALA A 399 3.58 -12.96 -5.74
CA ALA A 399 5.03 -12.72 -5.71
C ALA A 399 5.71 -13.41 -6.89
N PRO A 400 6.71 -12.79 -7.55
CA PRO A 400 7.51 -13.51 -8.54
C PRO A 400 8.20 -14.68 -7.86
N ALA A 401 7.94 -15.89 -8.36
CA ALA A 401 8.40 -17.16 -7.80
C ALA A 401 9.91 -17.12 -7.48
N ALA A 402 10.25 -17.02 -6.20
CA ALA A 402 11.59 -17.34 -5.74
C ALA A 402 11.79 -18.85 -5.92
N GLN A 403 12.83 -19.23 -6.67
CA GLN A 403 13.16 -20.63 -6.92
C GLN A 403 13.31 -21.39 -5.60
N ALA A 404 12.51 -22.43 -5.43
CA ALA A 404 12.61 -23.33 -4.28
C ALA A 404 14.01 -23.97 -4.21
N PRO A 405 14.66 -24.02 -3.03
CA PRO A 405 15.92 -24.75 -2.88
C PRO A 405 15.69 -26.25 -3.10
N SER A 406 16.56 -26.86 -3.90
CA SER A 406 16.56 -28.29 -4.18
C SER A 406 16.73 -29.15 -2.92
N ASP A 407 15.90 -30.18 -2.84
CA ASP A 407 15.82 -31.21 -1.79
C ASP A 407 17.14 -31.63 -1.16
N THR A 408 17.22 -31.55 0.18
CA THR A 408 18.00 -32.51 0.98
C THR A 408 17.23 -32.91 2.24
N LYS A 409 16.67 -34.13 2.14
CA LYS A 409 16.38 -35.13 3.18
C LYS A 409 15.81 -34.67 4.54
N ASN A 410 14.53 -34.98 4.66
CA ASN A 410 13.69 -35.13 5.83
C ASN A 410 14.29 -36.12 6.86
N GLU A 411 14.65 -35.65 8.07
CA GLU A 411 14.77 -36.49 9.27
C GLU A 411 13.93 -35.86 10.39
N GLY A 412 13.05 -36.69 10.96
CA GLY A 412 11.88 -36.26 11.72
C GLY A 412 12.16 -35.69 13.10
N SER A 413 11.31 -34.76 13.53
CA SER A 413 11.24 -34.28 14.90
C SER A 413 9.91 -34.67 15.53
N GLN A 414 10.01 -35.56 16.52
CA GLN A 414 8.96 -36.01 17.42
C GLN A 414 8.33 -34.83 18.18
N MET A 415 7.00 -34.87 18.32
CA MET A 415 6.27 -34.04 19.27
C MET A 415 6.65 -34.41 20.70
N VAL A 416 7.10 -33.43 21.48
CA VAL A 416 7.20 -33.53 22.95
C VAL A 416 6.22 -32.53 23.53
N GLU A 417 5.07 -33.02 23.99
CA GLU A 417 4.23 -32.32 24.94
C GLU A 417 4.96 -32.25 26.29
N SER A 418 5.07 -31.05 26.87
CA SER A 418 5.24 -30.93 28.32
C SER A 418 4.40 -29.76 28.83
N GLY A 419 3.32 -30.13 29.52
CA GLY A 419 2.55 -29.21 30.35
C GLY A 419 3.33 -28.88 31.61
N ALA A 420 3.28 -27.61 32.01
CA ALA A 420 3.63 -27.19 33.36
C ALA A 420 2.60 -26.17 33.86
N THR A 421 1.73 -26.67 34.72
CA THR A 421 0.81 -25.94 35.60
C THR A 421 1.58 -24.94 36.47
N ARG A 422 1.19 -23.66 36.45
CA ARG A 422 1.55 -22.70 37.50
C ARG A 422 0.41 -22.57 38.50
N LYS A 423 0.66 -23.07 39.72
CA LYS A 423 -0.12 -22.79 40.91
C LYS A 423 0.08 -21.34 41.36
N SER A 424 -1.00 -20.78 41.88
CA SER A 424 -1.10 -19.54 42.64
C SER A 424 -0.21 -19.52 43.88
N ALA A 425 0.46 -18.38 44.08
CA ALA A 425 0.66 -17.74 45.38
C ALA A 425 0.78 -16.23 45.12
#